data_AF-A0A7G7W9P0-F1
#
_entry.id   AF-A0A7G7W9P0-F1
#
_cell.length_a   1.000
_cell.length_b   1.000
_cell.length_c   1.000
_cell.angle_alpha   90.00
_cell.angle_beta   90.00
_cell.angle_gamma   90.00
#
_symmetry.space_group_name_H-M   'P 1'
#
loop_
_entity.id
_entity.type
_entity.pdbx_description
1 polymer ?
#
loop_
_entity_poly.entity_id
_entity_poly.type
_entity_poly.pdbx_seq_one_letter_code
_entity_poly.pdbx_strand_id
1 'polypeptide(L)'
;MNQDLQFSLADNAKQWLALSQSISTSEKATFDALHNGFFAAYGPNFMAHVYRASIEQVLQNMPTVERDKLLVAFRRAMDTAIDAHAYILPTIADCAACHARKF
;
A
#
# COMPACT_ATOMS: atom_id res chain seq x y z
N MET A 1 42.76 1.67 13.46
CA MET A 1 41.48 2.20 12.96
C MET A 1 40.47 2.01 14.09
N ASN A 2 39.86 3.09 14.59
CA ASN A 2 39.17 3.07 15.89
C ASN A 2 37.79 2.37 15.78
N GLN A 3 37.46 1.46 16.69
CA GLN A 3 36.19 0.69 16.67
C GLN A 3 34.96 1.61 16.63
N ASP A 4 35.02 2.75 17.31
CA ASP A 4 33.94 3.74 17.35
C ASP A 4 33.62 4.33 15.96
N LEU A 5 34.63 4.49 15.10
CA LEU A 5 34.43 4.95 13.71
C LEU A 5 33.73 3.89 12.86
N GLN A 6 34.01 2.60 13.10
CA GLN A 6 33.33 1.50 12.38
C GLN A 6 31.86 1.36 12.79
N PHE A 7 31.56 1.50 14.09
CA PHE A 7 30.18 1.50 14.58
C PHE A 7 29.38 2.70 14.03
N SER A 8 29.98 3.90 14.05
CA SER A 8 29.35 5.10 13.50
C SER A 8 29.04 4.98 11.99
N LEU A 9 29.95 4.39 11.20
CA LEU A 9 29.73 4.16 9.77
C LEU A 9 28.63 3.12 9.52
N ALA A 10 28.61 2.03 10.30
CA ALA A 10 27.60 0.99 10.18
C ALA A 10 26.20 1.50 10.53
N ASP A 11 26.06 2.33 11.56
CA ASP A 11 24.78 2.91 11.94
C ASP A 11 24.32 3.98 10.95
N ASN A 12 25.23 4.83 10.45
CA ASN A 12 24.90 5.76 9.37
C ASN A 12 24.44 5.01 8.11
N ALA A 13 25.08 3.90 7.74
CA ALA A 13 24.66 3.09 6.59
C ALA A 13 23.26 2.49 6.79
N LYS A 14 22.92 2.02 7.99
CA LYS A 14 21.57 1.54 8.31
C LYS A 14 20.53 2.66 8.22
N GLN A 15 20.85 3.85 8.73
CA GLN A 15 19.95 5.00 8.67
C GLN A 15 19.72 5.45 7.22
N TRP A 16 20.77 5.52 6.41
CA TRP A 16 20.66 5.82 4.98
C TRP A 16 19.85 4.76 4.22
N LEU A 17 20.02 3.48 4.56
CA LEU A 17 19.21 2.40 3.99
C LEU A 17 17.74 2.51 4.40
N ALA A 18 17.46 2.82 5.66
CA ALA A 18 16.09 3.03 6.12
C ALA A 18 15.43 4.24 5.45
N LEU A 19 16.18 5.34 5.26
CA LEU A 19 15.73 6.51 4.53
C LEU A 19 15.46 6.20 3.05
N SER A 20 16.36 5.48 2.39
CA SER A 20 16.17 5.10 0.97
C SER A 20 15.05 4.09 0.75
N GLN A 21 14.65 3.36 1.80
CA GLN A 21 13.51 2.44 1.80
C GLN A 21 12.20 3.11 2.23
N SER A 22 12.23 4.37 2.68
CA SER A 22 11.04 5.11 3.06
C SER A 22 10.44 5.83 1.86
N ILE A 23 9.10 5.84 1.76
CA ILE A 23 8.41 6.71 0.81
C ILE A 23 8.53 8.15 1.32
N SER A 24 9.11 9.03 0.50
CA SER A 24 9.18 10.46 0.81
C SER A 24 7.76 11.07 0.86
N THR A 25 7.62 12.17 1.58
CA THR A 25 6.34 12.92 1.64
C THR A 25 5.85 13.31 0.25
N SER A 26 6.75 13.68 -0.67
CA SER A 26 6.42 14.00 -2.06
C SER A 26 5.91 12.78 -2.84
N GLU A 27 6.58 11.63 -2.73
CA GLU A 27 6.15 10.41 -3.42
C GLU A 27 4.77 9.97 -2.92
N LYS A 28 4.54 10.06 -1.61
CA LYS A 28 3.23 9.79 -1.03
C LYS A 28 2.16 10.75 -1.56
N ALA A 29 2.42 12.05 -1.57
CA ALA A 29 1.46 13.04 -2.07
C ALA A 29 1.11 12.81 -3.55
N THR A 30 2.10 12.47 -4.37
CA THR A 30 1.87 12.12 -5.78
C THR A 30 1.02 10.86 -5.92
N PHE A 31 1.32 9.81 -5.14
CA PHE A 31 0.52 8.59 -5.13
C PHE A 31 -0.93 8.87 -4.69
N ASP A 32 -1.12 9.60 -3.59
CA ASP A 32 -2.45 9.92 -3.06
C ASP A 32 -3.27 10.73 -4.07
N ALA A 33 -2.67 11.71 -4.76
CA ALA A 33 -3.35 12.49 -5.79
C ALA A 33 -3.79 11.64 -6.99
N LEU A 34 -2.89 10.78 -7.49
CA LEU A 34 -3.20 9.87 -8.60
C LEU A 34 -4.29 8.87 -8.20
N HIS A 35 -4.10 8.19 -7.05
CA HIS A 35 -5.04 7.24 -6.51
C HIS A 35 -6.44 7.85 -6.35
N ASN A 36 -6.53 8.97 -5.64
CA ASN A 36 -7.81 9.57 -5.29
C ASN A 36 -8.55 10.12 -6.52
N GLY A 37 -7.80 10.64 -7.51
CA GLY A 37 -8.38 11.07 -8.78
C GLY A 37 -9.02 9.92 -9.55
N PHE A 38 -8.31 8.80 -9.71
CA PHE A 38 -8.84 7.62 -10.40
C PHE A 38 -9.93 6.91 -9.60
N PHE A 39 -9.80 6.83 -8.28
CA PHE A 39 -10.83 6.27 -7.41
C PHE A 39 -12.14 7.09 -7.53
N ALA A 40 -12.06 8.42 -7.50
CA ALA A 40 -13.25 9.27 -7.65
C ALA A 40 -13.91 9.12 -9.03
N ALA A 41 -13.12 8.93 -10.09
CA ALA A 41 -13.63 8.82 -11.45
C ALA A 41 -14.23 7.44 -11.79
N TYR A 42 -13.62 6.36 -11.29
CA TYR A 42 -13.92 4.99 -11.75
C TYR A 42 -14.33 4.02 -10.62
N GLY A 43 -14.15 4.40 -9.37
CA GLY A 43 -14.64 3.65 -8.21
C GLY A 43 -13.77 2.45 -7.79
N PRO A 44 -14.22 1.75 -6.72
CA PRO A 44 -13.41 0.73 -6.04
C PRO A 44 -13.14 -0.53 -6.89
N ASN A 45 -14.07 -0.96 -7.73
CA ASN A 45 -13.88 -2.14 -8.58
C ASN A 45 -12.78 -1.93 -9.63
N PHE A 46 -12.76 -0.74 -10.24
CA PHE A 46 -11.68 -0.35 -11.15
C PHE A 46 -10.34 -0.34 -10.41
N MET A 47 -10.29 0.25 -9.23
CA MET A 47 -9.06 0.32 -8.44
C MET A 47 -8.57 -1.07 -8.00
N ALA A 48 -9.48 -1.97 -7.60
CA ALA A 48 -9.12 -3.35 -7.29
C ALA A 48 -8.49 -4.07 -8.48
N HIS A 49 -9.02 -3.85 -9.69
CA HIS A 49 -8.41 -4.39 -10.92
C HIS A 49 -7.01 -3.80 -11.17
N VAL A 50 -6.86 -2.47 -11.08
CA VAL A 50 -5.57 -1.79 -11.27
C VAL A 50 -4.52 -2.28 -10.28
N TYR A 51 -4.88 -2.42 -9.00
CA TYR A 51 -3.96 -2.91 -7.97
C TYR A 51 -3.53 -4.35 -8.21
N ARG A 52 -4.46 -5.22 -8.62
CA ARG A 52 -4.12 -6.59 -8.97
C ARG A 52 -3.16 -6.63 -10.16
N ALA A 53 -3.48 -5.91 -11.24
CA ALA A 53 -2.67 -5.88 -12.45
C ALA A 53 -1.26 -5.32 -12.19
N SER A 54 -1.15 -4.26 -11.38
CA SER A 54 0.16 -3.67 -11.05
C SER A 54 1.01 -4.62 -10.22
N ILE A 55 0.43 -5.31 -9.22
CA ILE A 55 1.14 -6.32 -8.44
C ILE A 55 1.60 -7.49 -9.34
N GLU A 56 0.72 -8.01 -10.20
CA GLU A 56 1.07 -9.09 -11.13
C GLU A 56 2.24 -8.71 -12.06
N GLN A 57 2.24 -7.48 -12.58
CA GLN A 57 3.33 -6.95 -13.41
C GLN A 57 4.65 -6.84 -12.64
N VAL A 58 4.60 -6.40 -11.38
CA VAL A 58 5.79 -6.30 -10.52
C VAL A 58 6.33 -7.70 -10.20
N LEU A 59 5.45 -8.66 -9.84
CA LEU A 59 5.82 -10.02 -9.48
C LEU A 59 6.54 -10.78 -10.62
N GLN A 60 6.21 -10.49 -11.88
CA GLN A 60 6.83 -11.13 -13.04
C GLN A 60 8.32 -10.76 -13.21
N ASN A 61 8.70 -9.56 -12.78
CA ASN A 61 10.04 -9.00 -13.01
C ASN A 61 10.91 -8.97 -11.74
N MET A 62 10.42 -9.58 -10.65
CA MET A 62 11.03 -9.50 -9.33
C MET A 62 11.80 -10.79 -8.98
N PRO A 63 13.02 -10.71 -8.43
CA PRO A 63 13.72 -11.86 -7.89
C PRO A 63 12.90 -12.57 -6.80
N THR A 64 13.01 -13.88 -6.69
CA THR A 64 12.15 -14.68 -5.80
C THR A 64 12.13 -14.19 -4.35
N VAL A 65 13.29 -13.83 -3.78
CA VAL A 65 13.36 -13.33 -2.39
C VAL A 65 12.56 -12.04 -2.20
N GLU A 66 12.63 -11.12 -3.17
CA GLU A 66 11.86 -9.86 -3.11
C GLU A 66 10.37 -10.11 -3.36
N ARG A 67 10.05 -11.08 -4.23
CA ARG A 67 8.67 -11.54 -4.48
C ARG A 67 8.01 -12.04 -3.19
N ASP A 68 8.73 -12.86 -2.42
CA ASP A 68 8.23 -13.41 -1.17
C ASP A 68 8.01 -12.31 -0.12
N LYS A 69 8.93 -11.35 -0.02
CA LYS A 69 8.76 -10.17 0.86
C LYS A 69 7.51 -9.37 0.49
N LEU A 70 7.28 -9.13 -0.80
CA LEU A 70 6.08 -8.45 -1.28
C LEU A 70 4.81 -9.21 -0.90
N LEU A 71 4.77 -10.53 -1.09
CA LEU A 71 3.61 -11.35 -0.76
C LEU A 71 3.32 -11.39 0.75
N VAL A 72 4.35 -11.44 1.59
CA VAL A 72 4.20 -11.34 3.06
C VAL A 72 3.66 -9.96 3.46
N ALA A 73 4.21 -8.88 2.89
CA ALA A 73 3.73 -7.52 3.17
C ALA A 73 2.28 -7.33 2.71
N PHE A 74 1.92 -7.85 1.53
CA PHE A 74 0.57 -7.83 1.00
C PHE A 74 -0.39 -8.59 1.91
N ARG A 75 -0.01 -9.78 2.39
CA ARG A 75 -0.83 -10.55 3.34
C ARG A 75 -1.05 -9.78 4.64
N ARG A 76 0.02 -9.24 5.23
CA ARG A 76 -0.10 -8.42 6.45
C ARG A 76 -1.02 -7.23 6.25
N ALA A 77 -0.97 -6.56 5.10
CA ALA A 77 -1.87 -5.45 4.80
C ALA A 77 -3.34 -5.88 4.76
N MET A 78 -3.64 -7.04 4.16
CA MET A 78 -4.99 -7.61 4.17
C MET A 78 -5.46 -7.95 5.59
N ASP A 79 -4.61 -8.61 6.38
CA ASP A 79 -4.95 -8.97 7.76
C ASP A 79 -5.25 -7.70 8.59
N THR A 80 -4.40 -6.66 8.49
CA THR A 80 -4.65 -5.36 9.14
C THR A 80 -5.95 -4.70 8.67
N ALA A 81 -6.27 -4.77 7.37
CA ALA A 81 -7.51 -4.19 6.85
C ALA A 81 -8.75 -4.93 7.37
N ILE A 82 -8.67 -6.26 7.52
CA ILE A 82 -9.72 -7.07 8.13
C ILE A 82 -9.91 -6.67 9.60
N ASP A 83 -8.82 -6.59 10.38
CA ASP A 83 -8.87 -6.21 11.79
C ASP A 83 -9.46 -4.80 11.97
N ALA A 84 -9.09 -3.88 11.07
CA ALA A 84 -9.61 -2.51 11.04
C ALA A 84 -11.04 -2.39 10.49
N HIS A 85 -11.66 -3.50 10.06
CA HIS A 85 -12.96 -3.51 9.37
C HIS A 85 -12.99 -2.53 8.19
N ALA A 86 -11.85 -2.37 7.51
CA ALA A 86 -11.64 -1.42 6.41
C ALA A 86 -12.19 -1.97 5.08
N TYR A 87 -13.44 -2.44 5.11
CA TYR A 87 -14.17 -2.87 3.94
C TYR A 87 -15.24 -1.84 3.58
N ILE A 88 -15.33 -1.48 2.31
CA ILE A 88 -16.44 -0.71 1.76
C ILE A 88 -17.62 -1.68 1.61
N LEU A 89 -18.17 -2.19 2.72
CA LEU A 89 -19.51 -2.73 2.67
C LEU A 89 -20.45 -1.56 2.95
N PRO A 90 -21.45 -1.29 2.08
CA PRO A 90 -22.54 -0.44 2.50
C PRO A 90 -23.08 -1.01 3.81
N THR A 91 -23.15 -0.17 4.84
CA THR A 91 -23.79 -0.55 6.08
C THR A 91 -25.24 -0.94 5.78
N ILE A 92 -25.89 -1.67 6.70
CA ILE A 92 -27.34 -1.93 6.57
C ILE A 92 -28.11 -0.61 6.38
N ALA A 93 -27.63 0.50 6.97
CA ALA A 93 -28.19 1.82 6.78
C ALA A 93 -27.98 2.38 5.36
N ASP A 94 -26.82 2.16 4.75
CA ASP A 94 -26.53 2.58 3.36
C ASP A 94 -27.39 1.81 2.35
N CYS A 95 -27.56 0.50 2.57
CA CYS A 95 -28.47 -0.33 1.80
C CYS A 95 -29.93 0.12 1.97
N ALA A 96 -30.36 0.38 3.21
CA ALA A 96 -31.71 0.86 3.50
C ALA A 96 -31.99 2.22 2.84
N ALA A 97 -31.02 3.14 2.88
CA ALA A 97 -31.13 4.45 2.24
C ALA A 97 -31.19 4.35 0.70
N CYS A 98 -30.45 3.43 0.09
CA CYS A 98 -30.49 3.16 -1.36
C CYS A 98 -31.85 2.57 -1.78
N HIS A 99 -32.37 1.60 -1.03
CA HIS A 99 -33.64 0.94 -1.33
C HIS A 99 -34.89 1.74 -0.93
N ALA A 100 -34.75 2.71 0.00
CA ALA A 100 -35.80 3.66 0.36
C ALA A 100 -35.97 4.78 -0.69
N ARG A 101 -34.96 5.02 -1.54
CA ARG A 101 -35.08 5.87 -2.73
C ARG A 101 -35.77 5.10 -3.87
N LYS A 102 -36.99 4.62 -3.61
CA LYS A 102 -37.96 4.26 -4.65
C LYS A 102 -39.07 5.30 -4.65
N PHE A 103 -38.76 6.52 -5.10
CA PHE A 103 -39.70 7.49 -5.68
C PHE A 103 -38.90 8.43 -6.59
#